data_AF-A0A9P7B0U7-F1
#
_entry.id   AF-A0A9P7B0U7-F1
#
_cell.length_a   1.000
_cell.length_b   1.000
_cell.length_c   1.000
_cell.angle_alpha   90.00
_cell.angle_beta   90.00
_cell.angle_gamma   90.00
#
_symmetry.space_group_name_H-M   'P 1'
#
loop_
_entity.id
_entity.type
_entity.pdbx_description
1 polymer ?
#
loop_
_entity_poly.entity_id
_entity_poly.type
_entity_poly.pdbx_seq_one_letter_code
_entity_poly.pdbx_strand_id
1 'polypeptide(L)' 'MTEALFFNSRSGYLEGVLRGFKAGLLTQAQYSNLTQCESLDDFKMQLTATDYGNFLANETPPISTSTIAERATQRMVD' A
#
# COMPACT_ATOMS: atom_id res chain seq x y z
N MET A 1 28.23 -15.71 13.49
CA MET A 1 28.86 -14.53 12.85
C MET A 1 29.10 -14.73 11.34
N THR A 2 28.58 -15.80 10.72
CA THR A 2 28.80 -16.12 9.29
C THR A 2 27.57 -15.84 8.42
N GLU A 3 26.38 -15.70 9.02
CA GLU A 3 25.12 -15.48 8.28
C GLU A 3 25.12 -14.15 7.52
N ALA A 4 25.57 -13.05 8.13
CA ALA A 4 25.61 -11.75 7.48
C ALA A 4 26.55 -11.69 6.25
N LEU A 5 27.61 -12.52 6.19
CA LEU A 5 28.57 -12.51 5.09
C LEU A 5 27.97 -13.04 3.78
N PHE A 6 27.09 -14.04 3.85
CA PHE A 6 26.47 -14.65 2.67
C PHE A 6 25.02 -14.21 2.45
N PHE A 7 24.44 -13.47 3.40
CA PHE A 7 23.06 -13.01 3.36
C PHE A 7 22.75 -12.15 2.13
N ASN A 8 23.60 -11.18 1.80
CA ASN A 8 23.36 -10.31 0.65
C ASN A 8 23.42 -11.09 -0.68
N SER A 9 24.30 -12.09 -0.80
CA SER A 9 24.38 -12.92 -2.01
C SER A 9 23.21 -13.90 -2.15
N ARG A 10 22.63 -14.38 -1.05
CA ARG A 10 21.54 -15.37 -1.06
C ARG A 10 20.14 -14.75 -1.03
N SER A 11 20.00 -13.65 -0.29
CA SER A 11 18.70 -13.05 0.08
C SER A 11 18.65 -11.54 -0.09
N GLY A 12 19.74 -10.87 -0.47
CA GLY A 12 19.80 -9.40 -0.54
C GLY A 12 18.81 -8.78 -1.53
N TYR A 13 18.57 -9.44 -2.67
CA TYR A 13 17.55 -8.99 -3.62
C TYR A 13 16.15 -9.05 -3.02
N LEU A 14 15.78 -10.18 -2.41
CA LEU A 14 14.47 -10.36 -1.79
C LEU A 14 14.26 -9.38 -0.63
N GLU A 15 15.28 -9.16 0.19
CA GLU A 15 15.26 -8.15 1.27
C GLU A 15 15.07 -6.73 0.74
N GLY A 16 15.72 -6.38 -0.38
CA GLY A 16 15.55 -5.09 -1.03
C GLY A 16 14.10 -4.88 -1.49
N VAL A 17 13.51 -5.89 -2.12
CA VAL A 17 12.10 -5.88 -2.55
C VAL A 17 11.16 -5.76 -1.34
N LEU A 18 11.36 -6.57 -0.30
CA LEU A 18 10.55 -6.52 0.91
C LEU A 18 10.66 -5.19 1.65
N ARG A 19 11.85 -4.57 1.68
CA ARG A 19 12.03 -3.21 2.20
C ARG A 19 11.32 -2.17 1.36
N GLY A 20 11.29 -2.34 0.03
CA GLY A 20 10.51 -1.52 -0.88
C GLY A 20 9.02 -1.57 -0.52
N PHE A 21 8.44 -2.77 -0.41
CA PHE A 21 7.05 -2.94 0.01
C PHE A 21 6.77 -2.35 1.40
N LYS A 22 7.70 -2.52 2.35
CA LYS A 22 7.57 -1.92 3.68
C LYS A 22 7.57 -0.38 3.62
N ALA A 23 8.34 0.22 2.73
CA ALA A 23 8.38 1.68 2.56
C ALA A 23 7.07 2.23 1.99
N GLY A 24 6.32 1.42 1.23
CA GLY A 24 4.98 1.76 0.72
C GLY A 24 3.85 1.62 1.75
N LEU A 25 4.13 1.15 2.98
CA LEU A 25 3.11 1.09 4.03
C LEU A 25 2.70 2.49 4.50
N LEU A 26 1.42 2.63 4.81
CA LEU A 26 0.85 3.88 5.30
C LEU A 26 1.56 4.33 6.58
N THR A 27 2.05 5.57 6.56
CA THR A 27 2.67 6.19 7.73
C THR A 27 1.61 6.77 8.66
N GLN A 28 2.00 7.07 9.90
CA GLN A 28 1.10 7.71 10.88
C GLN A 28 0.47 9.00 10.35
N ALA A 29 1.23 9.81 9.61
CA ALA A 29 0.73 11.04 9.01
C ALA A 29 -0.35 10.78 7.95
N GLN A 30 -0.16 9.74 7.13
CA GLN A 30 -1.17 9.34 6.13
C GLN A 30 -2.45 8.86 6.81
N TYR A 31 -2.35 8.06 7.88
CA TYR A 31 -3.52 7.69 8.68
C TYR A 31 -4.27 8.90 9.26
N SER A 32 -3.55 9.91 9.75
CA SER A 32 -4.18 11.14 10.24
C SER A 32 -4.95 11.90 9.15
N ASN A 33 -4.44 11.92 7.91
CA ASN A 33 -5.15 12.51 6.78
C ASN A 33 -6.41 11.69 6.43
N LEU A 34 -6.31 10.36 6.41
CA LEU A 34 -7.45 9.48 6.11
C LEU A 34 -8.59 9.59 7.12
N THR A 35 -8.29 9.86 8.40
CA THR A 35 -9.32 10.09 9.42
C THR A 35 -10.07 11.42 9.28
N GLN A 36 -9.53 12.36 8.50
CA GLN A 36 -10.13 13.67 8.26
C GLN A 36 -10.99 13.71 6.99
N CYS A 37 -11.03 12.62 6.21
CA CYS A 37 -11.83 12.52 5.00
C CYS A 37 -13.33 12.52 5.33
N GLU A 38 -14.10 13.41 4.69
CA GLU A 38 -15.57 13.52 4.87
C GLU A 38 -16.37 12.68 3.86
N SER A 39 -15.70 12.13 2.84
CA SER A 39 -16.34 11.37 1.76
C SER A 39 -15.42 10.28 1.23
N LEU A 40 -16.00 9.24 0.63
CA LEU A 40 -15.24 8.14 0.02
C LEU A 40 -14.40 8.60 -1.19
N ASP A 41 -14.80 9.69 -1.84
CA ASP A 41 -14.03 10.32 -2.91
C ASP A 41 -12.73 10.95 -2.38
N ASP A 42 -12.80 11.65 -1.24
CA ASP A 42 -11.62 12.22 -0.56
C ASP A 42 -10.69 11.09 -0.06
N PHE A 43 -11.25 10.02 0.49
CA PHE A 43 -10.50 8.83 0.89
C PHE A 43 -9.75 8.20 -0.31
N LYS A 44 -10.41 8.08 -1.47
CA LYS A 44 -9.78 7.60 -2.71
C LYS A 44 -8.66 8.53 -3.18
N MET A 45 -8.88 9.84 -3.13
CA MET A 45 -7.89 10.84 -3.52
C MET A 45 -6.63 10.77 -2.64
N GLN A 46 -6.81 10.69 -1.32
CA GLN A 46 -5.71 10.54 -0.37
C GLN A 46 -4.94 9.22 -0.58
N LEU A 47 -5.64 8.11 -0.81
CA LEU A 47 -4.99 6.83 -1.13
C LEU A 47 -4.21 6.87 -2.44
N THR A 48 -4.71 7.59 -3.46
CA THR A 48 -4.01 7.74 -4.75
C THR A 48 -2.71 8.52 -4.61
N ALA A 49 -2.60 9.40 -3.62
CA ALA A 49 -1.36 10.11 -3.28
C ALA A 49 -0.33 9.25 -2.52
N THR A 50 -0.71 8.04 -2.09
CA THR A 50 0.19 7.07 -1.47
C THR A 50 0.65 6.01 -2.48
N ASP A 51 1.53 5.11 -2.05
CA ASP A 51 2.04 4.00 -2.87
C ASP A 51 0.94 3.02 -3.34
N TYR A 52 -0.27 3.10 -2.76
CA TYR A 52 -1.44 2.36 -3.22
C TYR A 52 -1.89 2.78 -4.63
N GLY A 53 -1.57 4.01 -5.05
CA GLY A 53 -1.76 4.50 -6.41
C GLY A 53 -3.22 4.46 -6.88
N ASN A 54 -3.41 4.37 -8.19
CA ASN A 54 -4.74 4.43 -8.81
C ASN A 54 -5.42 3.04 -8.89
N PHE A 55 -5.36 2.24 -7.82
CA PHE A 55 -5.92 0.89 -7.81
C PHE A 55 -7.46 0.88 -7.90
N LEU A 56 -8.10 2.02 -7.59
CA LEU A 56 -9.55 2.25 -7.69
C LEU A 56 -9.93 3.01 -8.98
N ALA A 57 -9.04 3.12 -9.98
CA ALA A 57 -9.30 3.86 -11.23
C ALA A 57 -10.50 3.31 -12.02
N ASN A 58 -10.64 1.97 -12.01
CA ASN A 58 -11.61 1.24 -12.83
C ASN A 58 -12.97 1.05 -12.15
N GLU A 59 -13.12 1.50 -10.90
CA GLU A 59 -14.37 1.38 -10.15
C GLU A 59 -15.28 2.57 -10.44
N THR A 60 -16.43 2.30 -11.06
CA THR A 60 -17.50 3.27 -11.27
C THR A 60 -18.20 3.59 -9.94
N PRO A 61 -18.46 4.87 -9.62
CA PRO A 61 -19.19 5.24 -8.41
C PRO A 61 -20.62 4.69 -8.40
N PRO A 62 -21.19 4.33 -7.22
CA PRO A 62 -20.67 4.55 -5.87
C PRO A 62 -19.69 3.45 -5.41
N ILE A 63 -18.49 3.87 -5.01
CA ILE A 63 -17.52 2.99 -4.35
C ILE A 63 -18.05 2.66 -2.95
N SER A 64 -18.11 1.38 -2.61
CA SER A 64 -18.46 0.90 -1.27
C SER A 64 -17.19 0.57 -0.48
N THR A 65 -17.25 0.66 0.85
CA THR A 65 -16.13 0.28 1.73
C THR A 65 -15.71 -1.18 1.54
N SER A 66 -16.67 -2.07 1.25
CA SER A 66 -16.41 -3.48 0.90
C SER A 66 -15.53 -3.60 -0.34
N THR A 67 -15.84 -2.86 -1.40
CA THR A 67 -15.07 -2.93 -2.65
C THR A 67 -13.66 -2.38 -2.50
N ILE A 68 -13.48 -1.32 -1.69
CA ILE A 68 -12.14 -0.81 -1.33
C ILE A 68 -11.32 -1.91 -0.65
N ALA A 69 -11.90 -2.61 0.33
CA ALA A 69 -11.21 -3.67 1.06
C ALA A 69 -10.85 -4.85 0.15
N GLU A 70 -11.75 -5.26 -0.74
CA GLU A 70 -11.50 -6.32 -1.73
C GLU A 70 -10.36 -5.94 -2.69
N ARG A 71 -10.39 -4.72 -3.25
CA ARG A 71 -9.36 -4.25 -4.18
C ARG A 71 -8.00 -4.07 -3.51
N ALA A 72 -7.96 -3.56 -2.28
CA ALA A 72 -6.73 -3.45 -1.50
C ALA A 72 -6.13 -4.83 -1.19
N THR A 73 -6.99 -5.82 -0.88
CA THR A 73 -6.55 -7.21 -0.66
C THR A 73 -6.02 -7.83 -1.95
N GLN A 74 -6.72 -7.63 -3.07
CA GLN A 74 -6.28 -8.10 -4.38
C GLN A 74 -4.90 -7.52 -4.75
N ARG A 75 -4.67 -6.24 -4.46
CA ARG A 75 -3.37 -5.57 -4.69
C ARG A 75 -2.23 -6.11 -3.83
N MET A 76 -2.52 -6.68 -2.67
CA MET A 76 -1.52 -7.33 -1.82
C MET A 76 -1.15 -8.73 -2.32
N VAL A 77 -2.07 -9.40 -3.01
CA VAL A 77 -1.90 -10.75 -3.54
C VAL A 77 -1.25 -10.75 -4.92
N ASP A 78 -1.51 -9.71 -5.72
CA ASP A 78 -0.95 -9.48 -7.07
C ASP A 78 0.42 -8.78 -7.04
#